data_AF-B0ENU0-F1
#
_entry.id   AF-B0ENU0-F1
#
_cell.length_a   1.000
_cell.length_b   1.000
_cell.length_c   1.000
_cell.angle_alpha   90.00
_cell.angle_beta   90.00
_cell.angle_gamma   90.00
#
_symmetry.space_group_name_H-M   'P 1'
#
loop_
_entity.id
_entity.type
_entity.pdbx_description
1 polymer ?
#
loop_
_entity_poly.entity_id
_entity_poly.type
_entity_poly.pdbx_seq_one_letter_code
_entity_poly.pdbx_strand_id
1 'polypeptide(L)'
;MKLGYNEIMITSMYFNDIKDFINLEIGIKRFQGNIERFHFNPIPLNEYSRKLFPNIETFHIYNRGDEIFNDGRIFKKVIWYLVSYSKYLQEKEAWNECKNIKYTESDRKKYGNTIPPEVKSLEYNCFSECSSLKSINIPSSITSIGDRCFYRCKSLKSINIPSSVISFETNCFKGCSSLTSMNIDNLHLLVKKEYL
;
A
#
# COMPACT_ATOMS: atom_id res chain seq x y z
N MET A 1 2.46 -37.59 -5.56
CA MET A 1 2.29 -36.49 -6.54
C MET A 1 3.67 -36.08 -7.05
N LYS A 2 3.93 -36.07 -8.36
CA LYS A 2 5.20 -35.54 -8.90
C LYS A 2 4.96 -34.07 -9.24
N LEU A 3 5.68 -33.15 -8.58
CA LEU A 3 5.68 -31.74 -8.94
C LEU A 3 6.35 -31.57 -10.31
N GLY A 4 5.68 -30.90 -11.23
CA GLY A 4 6.24 -30.48 -12.50
C GLY A 4 6.87 -29.10 -12.42
N TYR A 5 7.30 -28.58 -13.57
CA TYR A 5 7.99 -27.30 -13.69
C TYR A 5 7.09 -26.11 -13.31
N ASN A 6 5.81 -26.14 -13.64
CA ASN A 6 4.92 -25.02 -13.31
C ASN A 6 4.62 -24.99 -11.81
N GLU A 7 4.43 -26.16 -11.21
CA GLU A 7 4.16 -26.29 -9.79
C GLU A 7 5.37 -25.84 -8.95
N ILE A 8 6.60 -26.15 -9.37
CA ILE A 8 7.80 -25.69 -8.65
C ILE A 8 8.02 -24.18 -8.78
N MET A 9 7.73 -23.59 -9.95
CA MET A 9 7.78 -22.15 -10.13
C MET A 9 6.79 -21.46 -9.19
N ILE A 10 5.55 -21.96 -9.11
CA ILE A 10 4.53 -21.43 -8.19
C ILE A 10 4.96 -21.61 -6.73
N THR A 11 5.45 -22.79 -6.36
CA THR A 11 5.85 -23.09 -4.98
C THR A 11 7.03 -22.22 -4.54
N SER A 12 7.99 -21.97 -5.43
CA SER A 12 9.16 -21.13 -5.14
C SER A 12 8.82 -19.64 -4.99
N MET A 13 7.61 -19.19 -5.36
CA MET A 13 7.15 -17.84 -5.01
C MET A 13 6.96 -17.62 -3.50
N TYR A 14 6.88 -18.71 -2.71
CA TYR A 14 6.72 -18.67 -1.26
C TYR A 14 8.04 -18.82 -0.49
N PHE A 15 9.17 -18.85 -1.19
CA PHE A 15 10.48 -18.84 -0.57
C PHE A 15 10.78 -17.49 0.06
N ASN A 16 11.52 -17.50 1.18
CA ASN A 16 11.79 -16.28 1.95
C ASN A 16 13.20 -15.74 1.72
N ASP A 17 14.14 -16.61 1.33
CA ASP A 17 15.55 -16.28 1.19
C ASP A 17 16.08 -16.77 -0.16
N ILE A 18 17.08 -16.06 -0.71
CA ILE A 18 17.78 -16.48 -1.92
C ILE A 18 18.38 -17.89 -1.80
N LYS A 19 18.76 -18.31 -0.58
CA LYS A 19 19.26 -19.66 -0.31
C LYS A 19 18.26 -20.75 -0.68
N ASP A 20 16.96 -20.51 -0.52
CA ASP A 20 15.93 -21.49 -0.89
C ASP A 20 15.94 -21.74 -2.41
N PHE A 21 16.08 -20.66 -3.19
CA PHE A 21 16.21 -20.75 -4.64
C PHE A 21 17.51 -21.44 -5.07
N ILE A 22 18.63 -21.10 -4.44
CA ILE A 22 19.93 -21.74 -4.71
C ILE A 22 19.86 -23.23 -4.39
N ASN A 23 19.32 -23.60 -3.24
CA ASN A 23 19.17 -24.99 -2.81
C ASN A 23 18.28 -25.79 -3.77
N LEU A 24 17.23 -25.17 -4.32
CA LEU A 24 16.38 -25.79 -5.33
C LEU A 24 17.16 -26.05 -6.63
N GLU A 25 17.90 -25.06 -7.12
CA GLU A 25 18.72 -25.14 -8.34
C GLU A 25 19.80 -26.22 -8.25
N ILE A 26 20.58 -26.23 -7.16
CA ILE A 26 21.74 -27.13 -7.02
C ILE A 26 21.36 -28.49 -6.44
N GLY A 27 20.36 -28.54 -5.56
CA GLY A 27 19.99 -29.73 -4.82
C GLY A 27 19.08 -30.68 -5.61
N ILE A 28 18.36 -30.17 -6.62
CA ILE A 28 17.40 -30.96 -7.39
C ILE A 28 17.60 -30.71 -8.89
N LYS A 29 18.53 -31.45 -9.52
CA LYS A 29 18.92 -31.32 -10.94
C LYS A 29 17.75 -31.17 -11.94
N ARG A 30 16.62 -31.85 -11.68
CA ARG A 30 15.44 -31.76 -12.57
C ARG A 30 14.76 -30.39 -12.57
N PHE A 31 15.07 -29.51 -11.62
CA PHE A 31 14.52 -28.17 -11.50
C PHE A 31 15.58 -27.08 -11.76
N GLN A 32 16.72 -27.47 -12.33
CA GLN A 32 17.73 -26.52 -12.76
C GLN A 32 17.15 -25.56 -13.83
N GLY A 33 17.48 -24.28 -13.74
CA GLY A 33 16.94 -23.21 -14.59
C GLY A 33 15.56 -22.70 -14.15
N ASN A 34 15.09 -23.06 -12.96
CA ASN A 34 13.85 -22.52 -12.40
C ASN A 34 13.93 -21.00 -12.15
N ILE A 35 15.07 -20.50 -11.66
CA ILE A 35 15.29 -19.06 -11.41
C ILE A 35 15.15 -18.24 -12.69
N GLU A 36 15.62 -18.74 -13.82
CA GLU A 36 15.57 -18.05 -15.12
C GLU A 36 14.15 -17.83 -15.63
N ARG A 37 13.17 -18.55 -15.08
CA ARG A 37 11.75 -18.47 -15.48
C ARG A 37 11.01 -17.31 -14.83
N PHE A 38 11.65 -16.63 -13.88
CA PHE A 38 11.07 -15.47 -13.22
C PHE A 38 11.27 -14.20 -14.05
N HIS A 39 10.15 -13.58 -14.42
CA HIS A 39 10.10 -12.25 -15.05
C HIS A 39 9.87 -11.12 -14.03
N PHE A 40 9.79 -11.47 -12.75
CA PHE A 40 9.73 -10.57 -11.61
C PHE A 40 10.50 -11.14 -10.44
N ASN A 41 11.00 -10.29 -9.55
CA ASN A 41 11.69 -10.77 -8.35
C ASN A 41 10.69 -11.27 -7.29
N PRO A 42 10.76 -12.55 -6.87
CA PRO A 42 9.86 -13.11 -5.87
C PRO A 42 10.18 -12.60 -4.45
N ILE A 43 11.40 -12.11 -4.23
CA ILE A 43 11.90 -11.57 -2.96
C ILE A 43 12.64 -10.25 -3.20
N PRO A 44 12.89 -9.41 -2.19
CA PRO A 44 13.84 -8.31 -2.30
C PRO A 44 15.21 -8.82 -2.75
N LEU A 45 15.84 -8.11 -3.68
CA LEU A 45 17.15 -8.48 -4.22
C LEU A 45 18.21 -7.46 -3.80
N ASN A 46 19.44 -7.95 -3.73
CA ASN A 46 20.67 -7.17 -3.59
C ASN A 46 21.59 -7.42 -4.79
N GLU A 47 22.72 -6.71 -4.89
CA GLU A 47 23.67 -6.88 -6.01
C GLU A 47 24.07 -8.34 -6.31
N TYR A 48 24.19 -9.19 -5.29
CA TYR A 48 24.51 -10.60 -5.47
C TYR A 48 23.33 -11.38 -6.06
N SER A 49 22.18 -11.33 -5.40
CA SER A 49 21.00 -12.09 -5.80
C SER A 49 20.39 -11.60 -7.11
N ARG A 50 20.51 -10.31 -7.44
CA ARG A 50 20.10 -9.75 -8.75
C ARG A 50 20.75 -10.47 -9.93
N LYS A 51 22.00 -10.90 -9.79
CA LYS A 51 22.75 -11.62 -10.85
C LYS A 51 22.17 -13.00 -11.15
N LEU A 52 21.48 -13.60 -10.18
CA LEU A 52 20.88 -14.94 -10.32
C LEU A 52 19.59 -14.92 -11.15
N PHE A 53 18.88 -13.79 -11.20
CA PHE A 53 17.60 -13.65 -11.90
C PHE A 53 17.74 -12.87 -13.23
N PRO A 54 18.26 -13.47 -14.32
CA PRO A 54 18.64 -12.73 -15.53
C PRO A 54 17.46 -12.08 -16.27
N ASN A 55 16.26 -12.62 -16.13
CA ASN A 55 15.09 -12.30 -16.97
C ASN A 55 14.05 -11.41 -16.27
N ILE A 56 14.41 -10.73 -15.17
CA ILE A 56 13.49 -9.80 -14.51
C ILE A 56 13.23 -8.57 -15.39
N GLU A 57 11.95 -8.37 -15.70
CA GLU A 57 11.42 -7.26 -16.49
C GLU A 57 10.46 -6.39 -15.67
N THR A 58 9.74 -7.01 -14.74
CA THR A 58 8.87 -6.36 -13.75
C THR A 58 9.53 -6.42 -12.36
N PHE A 59 9.96 -5.28 -11.83
CA PHE A 59 10.66 -5.23 -10.55
C PHE A 59 9.73 -4.87 -9.40
N HIS A 60 9.57 -5.79 -8.45
CA HIS A 60 8.82 -5.60 -7.23
C HIS A 60 9.68 -4.93 -6.17
N ILE A 61 9.18 -3.83 -5.61
CA ILE A 61 9.79 -3.10 -4.51
C ILE A 61 8.87 -3.28 -3.30
N TYR A 62 9.28 -4.12 -2.37
CA TYR A 62 8.49 -4.53 -1.22
C TYR A 62 8.55 -3.48 -0.10
N ASN A 63 9.73 -2.91 0.15
CA ASN A 63 9.98 -1.92 1.19
C ASN A 63 10.73 -0.70 0.66
N ARG A 64 10.68 0.41 1.42
CA ARG A 64 11.40 1.66 1.07
C ARG A 64 12.92 1.52 1.02
N GLY A 65 13.46 0.54 1.75
CA GLY A 65 14.90 0.28 1.84
C GLY A 65 15.41 -0.79 0.88
N ASP A 66 14.54 -1.38 0.05
CA ASP A 66 14.97 -2.37 -0.93
C ASP A 66 15.89 -1.71 -1.97
N GLU A 67 16.93 -2.43 -2.40
CA GLU A 67 17.78 -1.98 -3.49
C GLU A 67 16.98 -1.90 -4.80
N ILE A 68 17.24 -0.86 -5.59
CA ILE A 68 16.58 -0.62 -6.87
C ILE A 68 17.64 -0.69 -7.96
N PHE A 69 17.39 -1.52 -8.97
CA PHE A 69 18.28 -1.71 -10.11
C PHE A 69 17.72 -0.98 -11.34
N ASN A 70 18.61 -0.32 -12.09
CA ASN A 70 18.29 0.33 -13.36
C ASN A 70 19.28 -0.16 -14.43
N ASP A 71 19.26 -1.47 -14.70
CA ASP A 71 20.17 -2.16 -15.62
C ASP A 71 19.67 -2.18 -17.09
N GLY A 72 18.62 -1.41 -17.39
CA GLY A 72 18.00 -1.34 -18.72
C GLY A 72 17.08 -2.51 -19.07
N ARG A 73 16.97 -3.54 -18.21
CA ARG A 73 16.04 -4.68 -18.41
C ARG A 73 14.72 -4.51 -17.71
N ILE A 74 14.67 -3.64 -16.68
CA ILE A 74 13.45 -3.40 -15.90
C ILE A 74 12.62 -2.33 -16.62
N PHE A 75 11.44 -2.72 -17.09
CA PHE A 75 10.53 -1.84 -17.82
C PHE A 75 9.33 -1.40 -16.97
N LYS A 76 9.01 -2.15 -15.91
CA LYS A 76 7.89 -1.86 -15.00
C LYS A 76 8.30 -2.08 -13.55
N LYS A 77 7.89 -1.18 -12.65
CA LYS A 77 8.02 -1.36 -11.20
C LYS A 77 6.66 -1.60 -10.56
N VAL A 78 6.61 -2.49 -9.58
CA VAL A 78 5.44 -2.71 -8.72
C VAL A 78 5.85 -2.39 -7.28
N ILE A 79 5.30 -1.30 -6.75
CA ILE A 79 5.65 -0.74 -5.45
C ILE A 79 4.59 -1.17 -4.44
N TRP A 80 5.00 -1.96 -3.46
CA TRP A 80 4.11 -2.53 -2.44
C TRP A 80 4.03 -1.68 -1.18
N TYR A 81 5.09 -0.97 -0.81
CA TYR A 81 5.07 -0.11 0.37
C TYR A 81 4.17 1.12 0.17
N LEU A 82 3.80 1.75 1.30
CA LEU A 82 2.92 2.91 1.31
C LEU A 82 3.57 4.16 0.68
N VAL A 83 2.96 4.70 -0.37
CA VAL A 83 3.39 5.92 -1.08
C VAL A 83 2.35 7.04 -0.98
N SER A 84 2.78 8.31 -1.01
CA SER A 84 1.85 9.45 -1.10
C SER A 84 1.16 9.50 -2.45
N TYR A 85 0.01 10.18 -2.52
CA TYR A 85 -0.74 10.32 -3.77
C TYR A 85 0.06 11.07 -4.84
N SER A 86 0.78 12.14 -4.47
CA SER A 86 1.72 12.83 -5.37
C SER A 86 2.77 11.90 -5.96
N LYS A 87 3.35 11.00 -5.15
CA LYS A 87 4.35 10.03 -5.64
C LYS A 87 3.71 8.98 -6.54
N TYR A 88 2.52 8.50 -6.20
CA TYR A 88 1.75 7.61 -7.07
C TYR A 88 1.52 8.22 -8.45
N LEU A 89 1.18 9.50 -8.56
CA LEU A 89 1.00 10.15 -9.87
C LEU A 89 2.29 10.14 -10.71
N GLN A 90 3.45 10.43 -10.11
CA GLN A 90 4.74 10.34 -10.79
C GLN A 90 5.05 8.91 -11.27
N GLU A 91 4.78 7.92 -10.41
CA GLU A 91 5.02 6.51 -10.76
C GLU A 91 4.05 6.04 -11.85
N LYS A 92 2.80 6.50 -11.83
CA LYS A 92 1.80 6.20 -12.85
C LYS A 92 2.19 6.78 -14.21
N GLU A 93 2.73 8.00 -14.25
CA GLU A 93 3.27 8.61 -15.48
C GLU A 93 4.45 7.80 -16.04
N ALA A 94 5.25 7.19 -15.17
CA ALA A 94 6.34 6.28 -15.53
C ALA A 94 5.87 4.83 -15.80
N TRP A 95 4.57 4.58 -15.96
CA TRP A 95 3.97 3.26 -16.19
C TRP A 95 4.23 2.24 -15.08
N ASN A 96 4.58 2.71 -13.87
CA ASN A 96 4.74 1.88 -12.69
C ASN A 96 3.42 1.73 -11.93
N GLU A 97 3.37 0.72 -11.06
CA GLU A 97 2.19 0.37 -10.31
C GLU A 97 2.43 0.52 -8.80
N CYS A 98 1.55 1.24 -8.10
CA CYS A 98 1.60 1.40 -6.64
C CYS A 98 0.40 0.68 -6.01
N LYS A 99 0.66 -0.27 -5.12
CA LYS A 99 -0.39 -1.07 -4.47
C LYS A 99 -1.05 -0.35 -3.29
N ASN A 100 -0.29 0.47 -2.57
CA ASN A 100 -0.74 1.12 -1.34
C ASN A 100 -0.51 2.63 -1.39
N ILE A 101 -1.60 3.38 -1.56
CA ILE A 101 -1.57 4.84 -1.74
C ILE A 101 -2.20 5.51 -0.52
N LYS A 102 -1.49 6.47 0.09
CA LYS A 102 -2.02 7.35 1.14
C LYS A 102 -2.23 8.76 0.63
N TYR A 103 -3.23 9.44 1.19
CA TYR A 103 -3.42 10.88 1.01
C TYR A 103 -2.81 11.61 2.20
N THR A 104 -1.83 12.46 1.93
CA THR A 104 -1.08 13.22 2.93
C THR A 104 -1.63 14.63 3.09
N GLU A 105 -1.23 15.34 4.15
CA GLU A 105 -1.56 16.77 4.29
C GLU A 105 -1.02 17.60 3.10
N SER A 106 0.18 17.26 2.60
CA SER A 106 0.78 17.88 1.42
C SER A 106 -0.02 17.59 0.15
N ASP A 107 -0.55 16.38 -0.01
CA ASP A 107 -1.44 16.04 -1.13
C ASP A 107 -2.74 16.85 -1.03
N ARG A 108 -3.34 16.97 0.15
CA ARG A 108 -4.53 17.79 0.38
C ARG A 108 -4.29 19.27 0.06
N LYS A 109 -3.15 19.83 0.49
CA LYS A 109 -2.76 21.22 0.17
C LYS A 109 -2.63 21.44 -1.34
N LYS A 110 -2.20 20.42 -2.09
CA LYS A 110 -1.98 20.49 -3.54
C LYS A 110 -3.23 20.22 -4.37
N TYR A 111 -4.02 19.21 -4.00
CA TYR A 111 -5.14 18.70 -4.80
C TYR A 111 -6.52 18.97 -4.19
N GLY A 112 -6.57 19.55 -2.99
CA GLY A 112 -7.80 19.94 -2.31
C GLY A 112 -8.35 18.89 -1.35
N ASN A 113 -9.64 19.01 -0.99
CA ASN A 113 -10.26 18.14 0.01
C ASN A 113 -10.93 16.89 -0.59
N THR A 114 -10.99 16.77 -1.91
CA THR A 114 -11.57 15.60 -2.60
C THR A 114 -10.56 14.47 -2.59
N ILE A 115 -10.89 13.38 -1.89
CA ILE A 115 -10.02 12.20 -1.80
C ILE A 115 -10.14 11.38 -3.09
N PRO A 116 -9.04 11.14 -3.83
CA PRO A 116 -9.05 10.31 -5.04
C PRO A 116 -9.39 8.84 -4.75
N PRO A 117 -10.10 8.13 -5.66
CA PRO A 117 -10.56 6.75 -5.44
C PRO A 117 -9.42 5.72 -5.39
N GLU A 118 -8.22 6.05 -5.86
CA GLU A 118 -7.07 5.15 -5.75
C GLU A 118 -6.45 5.14 -4.35
N VAL A 119 -6.75 6.15 -3.53
CA VAL A 119 -6.25 6.25 -2.15
C VAL A 119 -6.86 5.14 -1.29
N LYS A 120 -6.00 4.49 -0.50
CA LYS A 120 -6.36 3.41 0.44
C LYS A 120 -6.34 3.85 1.90
N SER A 121 -5.66 4.94 2.23
CA SER A 121 -5.56 5.45 3.61
C SER A 121 -5.36 6.96 3.67
N LEU A 122 -5.76 7.56 4.79
CA LEU A 122 -5.50 8.98 5.11
C LEU A 122 -4.40 9.08 6.15
N GLU A 123 -3.40 9.94 5.92
CA GLU A 123 -2.27 10.12 6.83
C GLU A 123 -2.65 10.80 8.16
N TYR A 124 -1.78 10.66 9.16
CA TYR A 124 -1.76 11.51 10.35
C TYR A 124 -1.95 12.99 9.98
N ASN A 125 -2.85 13.67 10.70
CA ASN A 125 -3.17 15.09 10.50
C ASN A 125 -3.62 15.50 9.07
N CYS A 126 -3.98 14.57 8.18
CA CYS A 126 -4.25 14.89 6.77
C CYS A 126 -5.22 16.07 6.56
N PHE A 127 -6.31 16.13 7.32
CA PHE A 127 -7.30 17.22 7.34
C PHE A 127 -7.29 18.03 8.64
N SER A 128 -6.23 17.95 9.46
CA SER A 128 -6.14 18.68 10.71
C SER A 128 -6.28 20.19 10.49
N GLU A 129 -7.03 20.85 11.36
CA GLU A 129 -7.30 22.29 11.36
C GLU A 129 -7.94 22.82 10.07
N CYS A 130 -8.59 21.95 9.28
CA CYS A 130 -9.43 22.37 8.15
C CYS A 130 -10.73 23.03 8.66
N SER A 131 -10.60 24.26 9.16
CA SER A 131 -11.65 25.01 9.85
C SER A 131 -12.84 25.37 8.96
N SER A 132 -12.67 25.40 7.64
CA SER A 132 -13.73 25.65 6.65
C SER A 132 -14.42 24.38 6.13
N LEU A 133 -13.90 23.19 6.45
CA LEU A 133 -14.45 21.91 5.96
C LEU A 133 -15.80 21.64 6.65
N LYS A 134 -16.89 21.70 5.88
CA LYS A 134 -18.26 21.46 6.39
C LYS A 134 -18.70 20.01 6.33
N SER A 135 -18.20 19.29 5.33
CA SER A 135 -18.49 17.89 5.03
C SER A 135 -17.34 17.30 4.23
N ILE A 136 -17.15 15.98 4.31
CA ILE A 136 -16.19 15.25 3.49
C ILE A 136 -16.79 13.91 3.05
N ASN A 137 -16.56 13.55 1.79
CA ASN A 137 -16.87 12.22 1.30
C ASN A 137 -15.65 11.31 1.48
N ILE A 138 -15.78 10.23 2.25
CA ILE A 138 -14.73 9.21 2.42
C ILE A 138 -15.03 8.08 1.41
N PRO A 139 -14.21 7.89 0.37
CA PRO A 139 -14.45 6.83 -0.61
C PRO A 139 -14.37 5.43 0.01
N SER A 140 -15.09 4.47 -0.57
CA SER A 140 -15.06 3.05 -0.15
C SER A 140 -13.70 2.36 -0.41
N SER A 141 -12.78 3.03 -1.10
CA SER A 141 -11.39 2.57 -1.24
C SER A 141 -10.58 2.74 0.04
N ILE A 142 -11.02 3.61 0.96
CA ILE A 142 -10.32 3.90 2.21
C ILE A 142 -10.54 2.76 3.21
N THR A 143 -9.42 2.26 3.72
CA THR A 143 -9.36 1.17 4.70
C THR A 143 -8.88 1.64 6.08
N SER A 144 -8.16 2.76 6.14
CA SER A 144 -7.66 3.32 7.40
C SER A 144 -7.60 4.86 7.40
N ILE A 145 -7.83 5.44 8.57
CA ILE A 145 -7.76 6.89 8.82
C ILE A 145 -6.77 7.14 9.96
N GLY A 146 -5.71 7.91 9.70
CA GLY A 146 -4.64 8.17 10.66
C GLY A 146 -5.04 9.05 11.85
N ASP A 147 -4.20 9.06 12.89
CA ASP A 147 -4.41 9.88 14.09
C ASP A 147 -4.58 11.36 13.77
N ARG A 148 -5.48 12.01 14.52
CA ARG A 148 -5.82 13.43 14.37
C ARG A 148 -6.20 13.86 12.94
N CYS A 149 -6.60 12.92 12.07
CA CYS A 149 -6.88 13.22 10.67
C CYS A 149 -7.85 14.40 10.48
N PHE A 150 -8.91 14.52 11.28
CA PHE A 150 -9.86 15.64 11.29
C PHE A 150 -9.76 16.51 12.55
N TYR A 151 -8.61 16.53 13.21
CA TYR A 151 -8.43 17.28 14.46
C TYR A 151 -8.77 18.76 14.27
N ARG A 152 -9.59 19.33 15.15
CA ARG A 152 -10.03 20.74 15.11
C ARG A 152 -10.65 21.18 13.77
N CYS A 153 -11.32 20.30 13.02
CA CYS A 153 -12.19 20.70 11.91
C CYS A 153 -13.48 21.37 12.45
N LYS A 154 -13.37 22.62 12.91
CA LYS A 154 -14.43 23.31 13.67
C LYS A 154 -15.75 23.47 12.92
N SER A 155 -15.76 23.50 11.59
CA SER A 155 -16.99 23.61 10.79
C SER A 155 -17.57 22.28 10.33
N LEU A 156 -16.91 21.14 10.59
CA LEU A 156 -17.37 19.84 10.11
C LEU A 156 -18.66 19.47 10.85
N LYS A 157 -19.76 19.37 10.11
CA LYS A 157 -21.09 19.13 10.68
C LYS A 157 -21.46 17.67 10.76
N SER A 158 -21.11 16.93 9.72
CA SER A 158 -21.40 15.51 9.60
C SER A 158 -20.27 14.79 8.86
N ILE A 159 -20.10 13.50 9.17
CA ILE A 159 -19.20 12.62 8.44
C ILE A 159 -19.78 11.21 8.36
N ASN A 160 -19.64 10.59 7.19
CA ASN A 160 -19.99 9.19 6.97
C ASN A 160 -18.69 8.38 6.87
N ILE A 161 -18.55 7.38 7.74
CA ILE A 161 -17.43 6.44 7.76
C ILE A 161 -17.90 5.14 7.08
N PRO A 162 -17.45 4.84 5.86
CA PRO A 162 -17.93 3.68 5.12
C PRO A 162 -17.46 2.38 5.77
N SER A 163 -18.17 1.29 5.49
CA SER A 163 -17.87 -0.05 6.03
C SER A 163 -16.49 -0.57 5.65
N SER A 164 -15.87 -0.02 4.60
CA SER A 164 -14.51 -0.33 4.17
C SER A 164 -13.44 0.13 5.16
N VAL A 165 -13.72 1.14 6.00
CA VAL A 165 -12.78 1.62 7.02
C VAL A 165 -12.70 0.60 8.14
N ILE A 166 -11.55 -0.05 8.26
CA ILE A 166 -11.28 -1.10 9.25
C ILE A 166 -10.81 -0.49 10.57
N SER A 167 -10.11 0.64 10.52
CA SER A 167 -9.58 1.33 11.69
C SER A 167 -9.49 2.84 11.53
N PHE A 168 -9.67 3.54 12.64
CA PHE A 168 -9.29 4.94 12.82
C PHE A 168 -8.89 5.18 14.27
N GLU A 169 -8.05 6.18 14.49
CA GLU A 169 -7.43 6.45 15.79
C GLU A 169 -8.29 7.36 16.68
N THR A 170 -8.05 7.34 17.99
CA THR A 170 -8.94 7.95 18.99
C THR A 170 -9.10 9.48 18.86
N ASN A 171 -8.08 10.21 18.42
CA ASN A 171 -8.15 11.67 18.30
C ASN A 171 -8.61 12.17 16.92
N CYS A 172 -9.04 11.30 16.00
CA CYS A 172 -9.40 11.72 14.64
C CYS A 172 -10.37 12.90 14.58
N PHE A 173 -11.33 12.99 15.50
CA PHE A 173 -12.38 14.03 15.51
C PHE A 173 -12.30 14.99 16.71
N LYS A 174 -11.19 14.96 17.47
CA LYS A 174 -11.04 15.78 18.66
C LYS A 174 -11.05 17.27 18.26
N GLY A 175 -11.91 18.06 18.91
CA GLY A 175 -12.05 19.50 18.63
C GLY A 175 -12.93 19.86 17.42
N CYS A 176 -13.64 18.89 16.82
CA CYS A 176 -14.69 19.15 15.83
C CYS A 176 -15.97 19.68 16.51
N SER A 177 -15.96 20.94 16.94
CA SER A 177 -17.02 21.53 17.77
C SER A 177 -18.40 21.63 17.11
N SER A 178 -18.49 21.56 15.76
CA SER A 178 -19.76 21.58 15.03
C SER A 178 -20.26 20.19 14.63
N LEU A 179 -19.55 19.11 14.97
CA LEU A 179 -19.89 17.77 14.54
C LEU A 179 -21.10 17.27 15.32
N THR A 180 -22.26 17.21 14.66
CA THR A 180 -23.53 16.79 15.27
C THR A 180 -23.93 15.37 14.88
N SER A 181 -23.38 14.83 13.78
CA SER A 181 -23.63 13.45 13.37
C SER A 181 -22.39 12.76 12.82
N MET A 182 -22.23 11.49 13.20
CA MET A 182 -21.22 10.59 12.65
C MET A 182 -21.91 9.27 12.37
N ASN A 183 -22.05 8.93 11.09
CA ASN A 183 -22.55 7.62 10.70
C ASN A 183 -21.37 6.67 10.47
N ILE A 184 -21.45 5.47 11.02
CA ILE A 184 -20.42 4.44 10.91
C ILE A 184 -21.10 3.18 10.39
N ASP A 185 -20.84 2.83 9.13
CA ASP A 185 -21.47 1.67 8.49
C ASP A 185 -20.73 0.36 8.83
N ASN A 186 -19.64 0.41 9.61
CA ASN A 186 -18.86 -0.75 10.02
C ASN A 186 -19.27 -1.27 11.41
N LEU A 187 -19.97 -2.41 11.44
CA LEU A 187 -20.36 -3.13 12.66
C LEU A 187 -19.17 -3.49 13.56
N HIS A 188 -18.00 -3.85 13.00
CA HIS A 188 -16.82 -4.23 13.79
C HIS A 188 -16.18 -3.07 14.56
N LEU A 189 -16.35 -1.83 14.08
CA LEU A 189 -15.85 -0.63 14.77
C LEU A 189 -16.76 -0.20 15.92
N LEU A 190 -18.06 -0.48 15.83
CA LEU A 190 -19.04 -0.17 16.88
C LEU A 190 -18.80 -1.01 18.14
N VAL A 191 -18.52 -2.31 17.99
CA VAL A 191 -18.27 -3.23 19.12
C VAL A 191 -17.03 -2.86 19.93
N LYS A 192 -16.02 -2.22 19.33
CA LYS A 192 -14.81 -1.77 20.05
C LYS A 192 -15.01 -0.48 20.84
N LYS A 193 -16.06 0.31 20.56
CA LYS A 193 -16.35 1.55 21.28
C LYS A 193 -17.16 1.35 22.56
N GLU A 194 -17.84 0.21 22.73
CA GLU A 194 -18.63 -0.11 23.93
C GLU A 194 -17.81 -0.49 25.17
N TYR A 195 -16.47 -0.46 25.08
CA TYR A 195 -15.55 -0.72 26.21
C TYR A 195 -14.74 0.52 26.63
N LEU A 196 -15.23 1.73 26.32
CA LEU A 196 -14.72 3.03 26.78
C LEU A 196 -15.85 3.87 27.37
#